data_AF-A0A9N7RMT9-F1
#
_entry.id   AF-A0A9N7RMT9-F1
#
_cell.length_a   1.000
_cell.length_b   1.000
_cell.length_c   1.000
_cell.angle_alpha   90.00
_cell.angle_beta   90.00
_cell.angle_gamma   90.00
#
_symmetry.space_group_name_H-M   'P 1'
#
loop_
_entity.id
_entity.type
_entity.pdbx_description
1 polymer ?
#
loop_
_entity_poly.entity_id
_entity_poly.type
_entity_poly.pdbx_seq_one_letter_code
_entity_poly.pdbx_strand_id
1 'polypeptide(L)'
;MKSIILSHTRSSSMPSRPYYPLIPEFELHLQKIKPDNFPTPSSSSLSSVAEKMDNLEQIHDFIDNLLLLPHTHQIFTRERHEKWVEQILDGYLGLVDACAMAKDFISQSKDHVSNLLSVLRRKRGSEDLSE
;
A
#
# COMPACT_ATOMS: atom_id res chain seq x y z
N MET A 1 20.23 37.67 8.29
CA MET A 1 18.86 37.27 8.68
C MET A 1 18.61 35.85 8.22
N LYS A 2 18.57 34.86 9.14
CA LYS A 2 18.10 33.51 8.84
C LYS A 2 17.11 33.15 9.95
N SER A 3 15.82 33.23 9.62
CA SER A 3 14.74 32.91 10.55
C SER A 3 14.68 31.39 10.71
N ILE A 4 14.83 30.91 11.94
CA ILE A 4 14.63 29.51 12.31
C ILE A 4 13.12 29.28 12.34
N ILE A 5 12.61 28.46 11.43
CA ILE A 5 11.23 27.97 11.52
C ILE A 5 11.26 26.75 12.43
N LEU A 6 11.01 26.96 13.73
CA LEU A 6 10.66 25.88 14.65
C LEU A 6 9.25 25.40 14.28
N SER A 7 9.18 24.40 13.40
CA SER A 7 7.94 23.67 13.17
C SER A 7 7.62 22.84 14.41
N HIS A 8 6.68 23.32 15.23
CA HIS A 8 6.10 22.55 16.31
C HIS A 8 5.24 21.43 15.71
N THR A 9 5.76 20.22 15.63
CA THR A 9 5.00 19.01 15.26
C THR A 9 3.96 18.76 16.35
N ARG A 10 2.77 19.35 16.22
CA ARG A 10 1.62 18.97 17.06
C ARG A 10 1.15 17.60 16.57
N SER A 11 1.30 16.56 17.39
CA SER A 11 0.66 15.27 17.14
C SER A 11 -0.82 15.49 16.88
N SER A 12 -1.28 15.11 15.69
CA SER A 12 -2.71 15.07 15.38
C SER A 12 -3.30 13.86 16.09
N SER A 13 -3.69 14.01 17.36
CA SER A 13 -4.64 13.05 17.94
C SER A 13 -5.94 13.24 17.18
N MET A 14 -6.30 12.25 16.36
CA MET A 14 -7.66 12.17 15.85
C MET A 14 -8.58 12.13 17.07
N PRO A 15 -9.69 12.88 17.09
CA PRO A 15 -10.69 12.67 18.12
C PRO A 15 -11.04 11.19 18.07
N SER A 16 -10.88 10.49 19.20
CA SER A 16 -11.46 9.18 19.40
C SER A 16 -12.96 9.38 19.27
N ARG A 17 -13.47 9.33 18.03
CA ARG A 17 -14.90 9.17 17.82
C ARG A 17 -15.23 7.88 18.56
N PRO A 18 -16.20 7.89 19.48
CA PRO A 18 -16.71 6.64 19.99
C PRO A 18 -17.13 5.86 18.76
N TYR A 19 -16.36 4.83 18.45
CA TYR A 19 -16.66 3.89 17.40
C TYR A 19 -18.10 3.46 17.67
N TYR A 20 -18.93 3.60 16.64
CA TYR A 20 -20.39 3.51 16.59
C TYR A 20 -21.03 2.68 17.74
N PRO A 21 -22.23 3.03 18.25
CA PRO A 21 -22.96 2.26 19.29
C PRO A 21 -23.25 0.77 18.96
N LEU A 22 -22.74 0.26 17.84
CA LEU A 22 -22.76 -1.13 17.38
C LEU A 22 -21.85 -2.02 18.25
N ILE A 23 -20.64 -1.60 18.65
CA ILE A 23 -19.66 -2.50 19.33
C ILE A 23 -20.24 -3.22 20.57
N PRO A 24 -20.97 -2.55 21.48
CA PRO A 24 -21.52 -3.22 22.66
C PRO A 24 -22.53 -4.33 22.34
N GLU A 25 -23.32 -4.16 21.28
CA GLU A 25 -24.33 -5.14 20.84
C GLU A 25 -23.67 -6.38 20.24
N PHE A 26 -22.64 -6.18 19.41
CA PHE A 26 -21.82 -7.27 18.88
C PHE A 26 -21.11 -8.06 19.97
N GLU A 27 -20.51 -7.37 20.95
CA GLU A 27 -19.85 -8.01 22.09
C GLU A 27 -20.85 -8.83 22.91
N LEU A 28 -22.08 -8.34 23.10
CA LEU A 28 -23.16 -9.06 23.79
C LEU A 28 -23.55 -10.35 23.06
N HIS A 29 -23.76 -10.31 21.74
CA HIS A 29 -24.11 -11.51 20.97
C HIS A 29 -22.94 -12.51 20.92
N LEU A 30 -21.69 -12.03 20.82
CA LEU A 30 -20.51 -12.90 20.89
C LEU A 30 -20.39 -13.62 22.24
N GLN A 31 -20.63 -12.92 23.34
CA GLN A 31 -20.61 -13.52 24.68
C GLN A 31 -21.67 -14.62 24.81
N LYS A 32 -22.86 -14.46 24.23
CA LYS A 32 -23.93 -15.48 24.25
C LYS A 32 -23.58 -16.76 23.48
N ILE A 33 -22.77 -16.67 22.42
CA ILE A 33 -22.37 -17.83 21.61
C ILE A 33 -21.17 -18.58 22.23
N LYS A 34 -20.43 -17.94 23.14
CA LYS A 34 -19.22 -18.52 23.76
C LYS A 34 -19.48 -19.94 24.32
N PRO A 35 -18.58 -20.91 24.07
CA PRO A 35 -18.76 -22.29 24.51
C PRO A 35 -18.81 -22.45 26.03
N ASP A 36 -18.31 -21.49 26.81
CA ASP A 36 -18.46 -21.50 28.28
C ASP A 36 -19.94 -21.36 28.72
N ASN A 37 -20.79 -20.84 27.83
CA ASN A 37 -22.25 -20.73 27.99
C ASN A 37 -23.01 -21.88 27.29
N PHE A 38 -22.35 -23.01 27.01
CA PHE A 38 -23.02 -24.22 26.55
C PHE A 38 -23.67 -24.93 27.75
N PRO A 39 -25.00 -25.19 27.74
CA PRO A 39 -25.58 -26.15 28.66
C PRO A 39 -24.90 -27.51 28.43
N THR A 40 -24.65 -28.25 29.51
CA THR A 40 -24.20 -29.64 29.43
C THR A 40 -25.09 -30.45 28.47
N PRO A 41 -24.52 -31.43 27.74
CA PRO A 41 -25.20 -32.15 26.65
C PRO A 41 -26.52 -32.81 27.06
N SER A 42 -26.76 -32.98 28.37
CA SER A 42 -27.96 -33.56 28.94
C SER A 42 -29.18 -32.62 29.00
N SER A 43 -29.07 -31.33 28.63
CA SER A 43 -30.16 -30.33 28.76
C SER A 43 -30.40 -29.46 27.51
N SER A 44 -29.98 -29.91 26.32
CA SER A 44 -30.15 -29.13 25.08
C SER A 44 -31.60 -29.19 24.58
N SER A 45 -32.39 -28.18 24.92
CA SER A 45 -33.72 -27.98 24.31
C SER A 45 -33.57 -27.39 22.91
N LEU A 46 -34.48 -27.73 21.99
CA LEU A 46 -34.54 -27.13 20.64
C LEU A 46 -34.59 -25.59 20.68
N SER A 47 -35.22 -25.02 21.71
CA SER A 47 -35.28 -23.58 21.95
C SER A 47 -33.90 -22.95 22.19
N SER A 48 -32.99 -23.64 22.89
CA SER A 48 -31.63 -23.14 23.15
C SER A 48 -30.78 -23.13 21.89
N VAL A 49 -30.97 -24.13 21.02
CA VAL A 49 -30.29 -24.19 19.72
C VAL A 49 -30.79 -23.07 18.80
N ALA A 50 -32.10 -22.83 18.76
CA ALA A 50 -32.70 -21.75 17.97
C ALA A 50 -32.19 -20.36 18.43
N GLU A 51 -32.12 -20.10 19.74
CA GLU A 51 -31.57 -18.84 20.25
C GLU A 51 -30.09 -18.65 19.84
N LYS A 52 -29.28 -19.70 19.83
CA LYS A 52 -27.89 -19.61 19.39
C LYS A 52 -27.76 -19.33 17.89
N MET A 53 -28.64 -19.89 17.06
CA MET A 53 -28.69 -19.59 15.62
C MET A 53 -29.09 -18.14 15.37
N ASP A 54 -30.09 -17.64 16.09
CA ASP A 54 -30.52 -16.23 16.03
C ASP A 54 -29.38 -15.28 16.43
N ASN A 55 -28.66 -15.57 17.52
CA ASN A 55 -27.48 -14.77 17.89
C ASN A 55 -26.38 -14.78 16.80
N LEU A 56 -26.22 -15.87 16.06
CA LEU A 56 -25.22 -15.96 14.99
C LEU A 56 -25.64 -15.13 13.77
N GLU A 57 -26.93 -15.16 13.43
CA GLU A 57 -27.53 -14.33 12.38
C GLU A 57 -27.34 -12.83 12.70
N GLN A 58 -27.61 -12.41 13.94
CA GLN A 58 -27.39 -11.03 14.36
C GLN A 58 -25.92 -10.58 14.26
N ILE A 59 -24.97 -11.48 14.57
CA ILE A 59 -23.54 -11.21 14.39
C ILE A 59 -23.17 -11.08 12.91
N HIS A 60 -23.77 -11.92 12.06
CA HIS A 60 -23.54 -11.86 10.62
C HIS A 60 -24.03 -10.52 10.06
N ASP A 61 -25.27 -10.13 10.36
CA ASP A 61 -25.86 -8.86 9.95
C ASP A 61 -25.07 -7.66 10.45
N PHE A 62 -24.52 -7.75 11.67
CA PHE A 62 -23.64 -6.74 12.22
C PHE A 62 -22.37 -6.54 11.38
N ILE A 63 -21.72 -7.63 10.98
CA ILE A 63 -20.49 -7.59 10.18
C ILE A 63 -20.80 -6.96 8.81
N ASP A 64 -21.91 -7.34 8.19
CA ASP A 64 -22.33 -6.77 6.91
C ASP A 64 -22.55 -5.25 7.02
N ASN A 65 -23.25 -4.80 8.07
CA ASN A 65 -23.44 -3.38 8.34
C ASN A 65 -22.12 -2.64 8.60
N LEU A 66 -21.17 -3.27 9.29
CA LEU A 66 -19.84 -2.71 9.54
C LEU A 66 -19.01 -2.58 8.25
N LEU A 67 -19.13 -3.55 7.34
CA LEU A 67 -18.45 -3.54 6.04
C LEU A 67 -19.01 -2.46 5.11
N LEU A 68 -20.32 -2.22 5.18
CA LEU A 68 -21.02 -1.17 4.41
C LEU A 68 -20.75 0.24 4.94
N LEU A 69 -20.19 0.39 6.14
CA LEU A 69 -19.89 1.70 6.71
C LEU A 69 -18.91 2.47 5.81
N PRO A 70 -19.18 3.75 5.49
CA PRO A 70 -18.35 4.54 4.58
C PRO A 70 -16.87 4.58 4.98
N HIS A 71 -16.59 4.58 6.27
CA HIS A 71 -15.23 4.59 6.82
C HIS A 71 -14.48 3.28 6.53
N THR A 72 -15.15 2.14 6.72
CA THR A 72 -14.59 0.81 6.43
C THR A 72 -14.27 0.68 4.95
N HIS A 73 -15.21 1.09 4.09
CA HIS A 73 -15.01 1.13 2.65
C HIS A 73 -13.88 2.10 2.24
N GLN A 74 -13.76 3.24 2.91
CA GLN A 74 -12.67 4.20 2.68
C GLN A 74 -11.30 3.63 3.02
N ILE A 75 -11.16 2.83 4.08
CA ILE A 75 -9.90 2.15 4.43
C ILE A 75 -9.51 1.18 3.32
N PHE A 76 -10.41 0.29 2.89
CA PHE A 76 -10.13 -0.70 1.86
C PHE A 76 -9.87 -0.10 0.48
N THR A 77 -10.53 1.00 0.14
CA THR A 77 -10.26 1.73 -1.11
C THR A 77 -8.95 2.49 -1.05
N ARG A 78 -8.64 3.12 0.09
CA ARG A 78 -7.37 3.82 0.30
C ARG A 78 -6.17 2.86 0.22
N GLU A 79 -6.22 1.72 0.90
CA GLU A 79 -5.13 0.74 0.89
C GLU A 79 -4.91 0.17 -0.53
N ARG A 80 -5.99 -0.12 -1.26
CA ARG A 80 -5.89 -0.52 -2.68
C ARG A 80 -5.30 0.59 -3.54
N HIS A 81 -5.71 1.84 -3.33
CA HIS A 81 -5.20 2.98 -4.07
C HIS A 81 -3.70 3.21 -3.81
N GLU A 82 -3.25 3.14 -2.56
CA GLU A 82 -1.83 3.25 -2.20
C GLU A 82 -0.98 2.16 -2.90
N LYS A 83 -1.43 0.91 -2.89
CA LYS A 83 -0.76 -0.20 -3.60
C LYS A 83 -0.70 0.01 -5.12
N TRP A 84 -1.78 0.50 -5.73
CA TRP A 84 -1.80 0.80 -7.16
C TRP A 84 -0.85 1.93 -7.55
N VAL A 85 -0.82 2.99 -6.72
CA VAL A 85 0.09 4.13 -6.93
C VAL A 85 1.55 3.69 -6.82
N GLU A 86 1.89 2.86 -5.85
CA GLU A 86 3.25 2.33 -5.67
C GLU A 86 3.70 1.53 -6.90
N GLN A 87 2.88 0.60 -7.40
CA GLN A 87 3.21 -0.19 -8.59
C GLN A 87 3.40 0.66 -9.86
N ILE A 88 2.55 1.68 -10.04
CA ILE A 88 2.68 2.61 -11.17
C ILE A 88 3.98 3.41 -11.06
N LEU A 89 4.31 3.87 -9.85
CA LEU A 89 5.52 4.65 -9.60
C LEU A 89 6.78 3.83 -9.84
N ASP A 90 6.81 2.58 -9.38
CA ASP A 90 7.90 1.63 -9.63
C ASP A 90 8.10 1.38 -11.13
N GLY A 91 7.01 1.19 -11.87
CA GLY A 91 7.06 1.01 -13.32
C GLY A 91 7.60 2.25 -14.04
N TYR A 92 7.18 3.45 -13.62
CA TYR A 92 7.70 4.71 -14.16
C TYR A 92 9.19 4.89 -13.84
N LEU A 93 9.62 4.57 -12.62
CA LEU A 93 11.03 4.66 -12.24
C LEU A 93 11.89 3.72 -13.10
N GLY A 94 11.44 2.47 -13.31
CA GLY A 94 12.11 1.52 -14.19
C GLY A 94 12.24 2.02 -15.63
N LEU A 95 11.23 2.73 -16.15
CA LEU A 95 11.31 3.37 -17.47
C LEU A 95 12.36 4.50 -17.50
N VAL A 96 12.39 5.34 -16.46
CA VAL A 96 13.39 6.41 -16.33
C VAL A 96 14.81 5.84 -16.28
N ASP A 97 15.01 4.74 -15.54
CA ASP A 97 16.31 4.05 -15.45
C ASP A 97 16.72 3.46 -16.81
N ALA A 98 15.80 2.83 -17.53
CA ALA A 98 16.05 2.32 -18.87
C ALA A 98 16.44 3.44 -19.85
N CYS A 99 15.76 4.59 -19.78
CA CYS A 99 16.11 5.77 -20.57
C CYS A 99 17.49 6.32 -20.21
N ALA A 100 17.84 6.37 -18.91
CA ALA A 100 19.15 6.79 -18.46
C ALA A 100 20.25 5.87 -19.01
N MET A 101 20.05 4.55 -18.90
CA MET A 101 20.96 3.54 -19.45
C MET A 101 21.14 3.68 -20.96
N ALA A 102 20.05 3.87 -21.70
CA ALA A 102 20.11 4.09 -23.15
C ALA A 102 20.91 5.35 -23.50
N LYS A 103 20.71 6.45 -22.75
CA LYS A 103 21.46 7.69 -22.93
C LYS A 103 22.96 7.49 -22.68
N ASP A 104 23.32 6.75 -21.65
CA ASP A 104 24.71 6.49 -21.29
C ASP A 104 25.39 5.62 -22.35
N PHE A 105 24.70 4.59 -22.84
CA PHE A 105 25.18 3.76 -23.95
C PHE A 105 25.41 4.56 -25.23
N ILE A 106 24.46 5.42 -25.61
CA ILE A 106 24.60 6.30 -26.77
C ILE A 106 25.78 7.27 -26.58
N SER A 107 25.93 7.81 -25.38
CA SER A 107 27.03 8.73 -25.06
C SER A 107 28.39 8.04 -25.18
N GLN A 108 28.51 6.83 -24.63
CA GLN A 108 29.71 6.01 -24.75
C GLN A 108 30.03 5.65 -26.22
N SER A 109 29.02 5.27 -27.00
CA SER A 109 29.18 5.00 -28.43
C SER A 109 29.72 6.20 -29.19
N LYS A 110 29.18 7.40 -28.91
CA LYS A 110 29.66 8.66 -29.50
C LYS A 110 31.13 8.93 -29.18
N ASP A 111 31.53 8.71 -27.92
CA ASP A 111 32.91 8.92 -27.49
C ASP A 111 33.88 7.94 -28.17
N HIS A 112 33.49 6.68 -28.33
CA HIS A 112 34.27 5.70 -29.09
C HIS A 112 34.47 6.10 -30.55
N VAL A 113 33.40 6.51 -31.24
CA VAL A 113 33.48 6.99 -32.63
C VAL A 113 34.38 8.22 -32.74
N SER A 114 34.23 9.18 -31.83
CA SER A 114 35.07 10.39 -31.78
C SER A 114 36.55 10.06 -31.59
N ASN A 115 36.85 9.12 -30.68
CA ASN A 115 38.21 8.66 -30.42
C ASN A 115 38.83 7.99 -31.66
N LEU A 116 38.08 7.11 -32.34
CA LEU A 116 38.53 6.46 -33.58
C LEU A 116 38.83 7.49 -34.68
N LEU A 117 37.92 8.43 -34.91
CA LEU A 117 38.12 9.52 -35.89
C LEU A 117 39.34 10.37 -35.55
N SER A 118 39.56 10.65 -34.27
CA SER A 118 40.73 11.39 -33.79
C SER A 118 42.05 10.65 -34.04
N VAL A 119 42.07 9.31 -33.86
CA VAL A 119 43.22 8.47 -34.20
C VAL A 119 43.49 8.48 -35.71
N LEU A 120 42.46 8.30 -36.54
CA LEU A 120 42.59 8.33 -38.00
C LEU A 120 43.12 9.68 -38.51
N ARG A 121 42.63 10.80 -37.97
CA ARG A 121 43.10 12.14 -38.35
C ARG A 121 44.56 12.37 -38.01
N ARG A 122 45.02 11.90 -36.83
CA ARG A 122 46.44 12.01 -36.43
C ARG A 122 47.35 11.15 -37.31
N LYS A 123 46.92 9.94 -37.68
CA LYS A 123 47.70 9.05 -38.54
C LYS A 123 47.99 9.70 -39.91
N ARG A 124 46.98 10.31 -40.55
CA ARG A 124 47.12 10.99 -41.84
C ARG A 124 48.14 12.15 -41.83
N GLY A 125 48.30 12.85 -40.70
CA GLY A 125 49.25 13.95 -40.58
C GLY A 125 50.71 13.52 -40.38
N SER A 126 50.99 12.23 -40.13
CA SER A 126 52.36 11.70 -40.01
C SER A 126 52.89 11.09 -41.30
N GLU A 127 52.06 10.97 -42.34
CA GLU A 127 52.41 10.38 -43.65
C GLU A 127 53.10 11.40 -44.58
N ASP A 128 52.90 12.70 -44.34
CA ASP A 128 53.43 13.83 -45.14
C ASP A 128 54.86 14.28 -44.76
N LEU A 129 55.56 13.56 -43.87
CA LEU A 129 56.94 13.91 -43.43
C LEU A 129 57.97 12.85 -43.84
N SER A 130 57.71 12.10 -44.91
CA SER A 130 58.63 11.05 -45.41
C SER A 130 58.97 11.16 -46.90
N GLU A 131 58.79 12.33 -47.53
CA GLU A 131 59.42 12.66 -48.81
C GLU A 131 60.69 13.50 -48.62
#